data_AF-A0A963HCR3-F1
#
_entry.id   AF-A0A963HCR3-F1
#
_cell.length_a   1.000
_cell.length_b   1.000
_cell.length_c   1.000
_cell.angle_alpha   90.00
_cell.angle_beta   90.00
_cell.angle_gamma   90.00
#
_symmetry.space_group_name_H-M   'P 1'
#
loop_
_entity.id
_entity.type
_entity.pdbx_description
1 polymer ?
#
loop_
_entity_poly.entity_id
_entity_poly.type
_entity_poly.pdbx_seq_one_letter_code
_entity_poly.pdbx_strand_id
1 'polypeptide(L)' 'MPIRTSIIDKQEHIEQAARALKSISHPLRLKILCVIGDQDACVQEIVDAVGTSQSNISQ' A
#
# COMPACT_ATOMS: atom_id res chain seq x y z
N MET A 1 -23.09 -1.34 -18.18
CA MET A 1 -22.88 -1.84 -16.81
C MET A 1 -22.74 -0.63 -15.91
N PRO A 2 -23.60 -0.42 -14.90
CA PRO A 2 -23.40 0.67 -13.96
C PRO A 2 -22.18 0.32 -13.10
N ILE A 3 -21.21 1.23 -13.05
CA ILE A 3 -20.14 1.20 -12.04
C ILE A 3 -20.87 1.22 -10.70
N ARG A 4 -20.79 0.14 -9.93
CA ARG A 4 -21.42 0.05 -8.61
C ARG A 4 -20.76 1.10 -7.71
N THR A 5 -21.38 2.27 -7.55
CA THR A 5 -20.88 3.38 -6.73
C THR A 5 -21.00 3.12 -5.22
N SER A 6 -21.02 1.86 -4.77
CA SER A 6 -21.28 1.53 -3.37
C SER A 6 -20.11 1.81 -2.41
N ILE A 7 -18.94 2.22 -2.92
CA ILE A 7 -17.79 2.64 -2.09
C ILE A 7 -17.95 4.11 -1.64
N ILE A 8 -18.74 4.92 -2.35
CA ILE A 8 -18.68 6.39 -2.28
C ILE A 8 -20.02 7.01 -1.83
N ASP A 9 -20.77 6.36 -0.93
CA ASP A 9 -21.99 6.97 -0.39
C ASP A 9 -21.72 8.05 0.66
N LYS A 10 -20.49 8.14 1.18
CA LYS A 10 -20.10 9.08 2.24
C LYS A 10 -18.76 9.76 1.93
N GLN A 11 -18.71 11.07 2.14
CA GLN A 11 -17.51 11.90 2.02
C GLN A 11 -16.32 11.34 2.84
N GLU A 12 -16.61 10.80 4.02
CA GLU A 12 -15.63 10.15 4.90
C GLU A 12 -14.88 8.99 4.22
N HIS A 13 -15.57 8.18 3.40
CA HIS A 13 -14.93 7.08 2.69
C HIS A 13 -13.96 7.58 1.62
N ILE A 14 -14.30 8.69 0.96
CA ILE A 14 -13.41 9.34 -0.02
C ILE A 14 -12.16 9.85 0.68
N GLU A 15 -12.31 10.50 1.84
CA GLU A 15 -11.18 11.01 2.62
C GLU A 15 -10.28 9.89 3.14
N GLN A 16 -10.89 8.80 3.61
CA GLN A 16 -10.14 7.61 4.04
C GLN A 16 -9.38 6.98 2.87
N ALA A 17 -10.02 6.83 1.71
CA ALA A 17 -9.37 6.32 0.51
C ALA A 17 -8.21 7.25 0.06
N ALA A 18 -8.43 8.56 0.04
CA ALA A 18 -7.40 9.54 -0.31
C ALA A 18 -6.21 9.49 0.66
N ARG A 19 -6.47 9.33 1.96
CA ARG A 19 -5.41 9.18 2.99
C ARG A 19 -4.63 7.88 2.79
N ALA A 20 -5.30 6.77 2.52
CA ALA A 20 -4.66 5.50 2.21
C ALA A 20 -3.79 5.62 0.95
N LEU A 21 -4.33 6.16 -0.15
CA LEU A 21 -3.60 6.40 -1.39
C LEU A 21 -2.35 7.27 -1.17
N LYS A 22 -2.46 8.34 -0.38
CA LYS A 22 -1.32 9.19 -0.03
C LYS A 22 -0.25 8.44 0.77
N SER A 23 -0.63 7.52 1.65
CA SER A 23 0.34 6.73 2.43
C SER A 23 1.10 5.71 1.58
N ILE A 24 0.47 5.19 0.51
CA ILE A 24 1.06 4.16 -0.35
C ILE A 24 1.74 4.72 -1.61
N SER A 25 1.52 5.99 -1.97
CA SER A 25 2.00 6.58 -3.25
C SER A 25 3.52 6.79 -3.34
N HIS A 26 4.30 6.40 -2.33
CA HIS A 26 5.75 6.50 -2.37
C HIS A 26 6.36 5.30 -3.11
N PRO A 27 7.40 5.47 -3.98
CA PRO A 27 7.98 4.37 -4.75
C PRO A 27 8.40 3.15 -3.92
N LEU A 28 8.95 3.39 -2.73
CA LEU A 28 9.32 2.31 -1.81
C LEU A 28 8.10 1.52 -1.32
N ARG A 29 7.01 2.20 -0.97
CA ARG A 29 5.78 1.56 -0.47
C ARG A 29 5.09 0.75 -1.56
N LEU A 30 5.08 1.27 -2.78
CA LEU A 30 4.59 0.54 -3.95
C LEU A 30 5.42 -0.72 -4.21
N LYS A 31 6.75 -0.64 -4.11
CA LYS A 31 7.61 -1.84 -4.21
C LYS A 31 7.30 -2.85 -3.11
N ILE A 32 7.14 -2.41 -1.86
CA ILE A 32 6.75 -3.30 -0.75
C ILE A 32 5.40 -3.98 -1.05
N LEU A 33 4.40 -3.24 -1.54
CA LEU A 33 3.11 -3.79 -1.95
C LEU A 33 3.23 -4.84 -3.06
N CYS A 34 4.14 -4.65 -4.03
CA CYS A 34 4.41 -5.65 -5.07
C CYS A 34 5.06 -6.92 -4.51
N VAL A 35 5.81 -6.83 -3.41
CA VAL A 35 6.43 -8.00 -2.76
C VAL A 35 5.42 -8.81 -1.96
N ILE A 36 4.53 -8.14 -1.23
CA ILE A 36 3.56 -8.80 -0.33
C ILE A 36 2.17 -9.03 -0.96
N GLY A 37 1.99 -8.65 -2.23
CA GLY A 37 0.67 -8.62 -2.86
C GLY A 37 0.01 -10.00 -3.02
N ASP A 38 0.83 -11.03 -3.28
CA ASP A 38 0.35 -12.41 -3.51
C ASP A 38 0.66 -13.35 -2.34
N GLN A 39 1.59 -12.99 -1.45
CA GLN A 39 2.05 -13.85 -0.37
C GLN A 39 2.62 -13.05 0.80
N ASP A 40 2.56 -13.63 1.99
CA ASP A 40 3.25 -13.09 3.16
C ASP A 40 4.77 -13.18 2.99
N ALA A 41 5.48 -12.19 3.50
CA ALA A 41 6.95 -12.14 3.50
C ALA A 41 7.45 -11.63 4.85
N CYS A 42 8.55 -12.22 5.33
CA CYS A 42 9.26 -11.74 6.50
C CYS A 42 9.98 -10.43 6.18
N VAL A 43 10.24 -9.62 7.22
CA VAL A 43 10.89 -8.30 7.08
C VAL A 43 12.22 -8.38 6.31
N GLN A 44 13.00 -9.44 6.54
CA GLN A 44 14.27 -9.63 5.83
C GLN A 44 14.08 -9.88 4.33
N GLU A 45 13.07 -10.67 3.94
CA GLU A 45 12.76 -10.94 2.54
C GLU A 45 12.32 -9.65 1.81
N ILE A 46 11.60 -8.76 2.50
CA ILE A 46 11.22 -7.45 1.97
C ILE A 46 12.45 -6.55 1.81
N VAL A 47 13.35 -6.54 2.80
CA VAL A 47 14.61 -5.78 2.76
C VAL A 47 15.44 -6.19 1.54
N ASP A 48 15.59 -7.50 1.33
CA ASP A 48 16.37 -8.07 0.24
C ASP A 48 15.72 -7.81 -1.13
N ALA A 49 14.39 -7.98 -1.24
CA ALA A 49 13.66 -7.78 -2.48
C ALA A 49 13.57 -6.31 -2.93
N VAL A 50 13.45 -5.39 -1.97
CA VAL A 50 13.28 -3.96 -2.26
C VAL A 50 14.62 -3.23 -2.36
N GLY A 51 15.69 -3.81 -1.79
CA GLY A 51 17.05 -3.27 -1.84
C GLY A 51 17.21 -2.02 -0.98
N THR A 52 16.77 -2.07 0.28
CA THR A 52 16.85 -0.93 1.21
C THR A 52 17.23 -1.36 2.61
N SER A 53 17.27 -0.46 3.59
CA SER A 53 17.52 -0.81 5.00
C SER A 53 16.23 -1.25 5.70
N GLN A 54 16.38 -2.08 6.74
CA GLN A 54 15.26 -2.43 7.63
C GLN A 54 14.59 -1.17 8.23
N SER A 55 15.37 -0.13 8.57
CA SER A 55 14.83 1.14 9.07
C SER A 55 13.89 1.81 8.08
N ASN A 56 14.17 1.72 6.78
CA ASN A 56 13.31 2.30 5.74
C ASN A 56 12.02 1.50 5.52
N ILE A 57 12.04 0.20 5.84
CA ILE A 57 10.84 -0.65 5.83
C ILE A 57 9.97 -0.39 7.07
N SER A 58 10.60 -0.17 8.23
CA SER A 58 9.91 -0.02 9.52
C SER A 58 9.35 1.38 9.81
N GLN A 59 9.91 2.43 9.19
CA GLN A 59 9.28 3.75 9.14
C GLN A 59 7.99 3.68 8.34
#